data_AF-A0A7Y3U825-F1
#
_entry.id   AF-A0A7Y3U825-F1
#
_cell.length_a   1.000
_cell.length_b   1.000
_cell.length_c   1.000
_cell.angle_alpha   90.00
_cell.angle_beta   90.00
_cell.angle_gamma   90.00
#
_symmetry.space_group_name_H-M   'P 1'
#
loop_
_entity.id
_entity.type
_entity.pdbx_description
1 polymer ?
#
loop_
_entity_poly.entity_id
_entity_poly.type
_entity_poly.pdbx_seq_one_letter_code
_entity_poly.pdbx_strand_id
1 'polypeptide(L)'
;MSNNKQGVPYLYETEVYIQVKRRYKADVTSLLEQNTARIKTEISTLWRQAEPRFFEEPQLNTLSRQVETKLRDIIPDDPESGEPRFESVLIPVLRGLPNY
;
A
#
# COMPACT_ATOMS: atom_id res chain seq x y z
N MET A 1 -1.93 -31.73 11.74
CA MET A 1 -1.13 -30.52 12.05
C MET A 1 -0.12 -30.34 10.93
N SER A 2 -0.34 -29.43 9.98
CA SER A 2 0.65 -29.14 8.93
C SER A 2 1.16 -27.72 9.15
N ASN A 3 2.34 -27.63 9.75
CA ASN A 3 3.05 -26.39 10.00
C ASN A 3 4.27 -26.41 9.07
N ASN A 4 4.11 -25.92 7.84
CA ASN A 4 5.23 -25.73 6.93
C ASN A 4 6.00 -24.48 7.39
N LYS A 5 6.70 -24.61 8.51
CA LYS A 5 7.67 -23.66 9.06
C LYS A 5 8.93 -23.67 8.17
N GLN A 6 8.83 -23.10 6.97
CA GLN A 6 10.02 -22.57 6.32
C GLN A 6 10.18 -21.14 6.84
N GLY A 7 10.81 -21.03 8.01
CA GLY A 7 11.11 -19.76 8.66
C GLY A 7 12.25 -19.03 7.97
N VAL A 8 12.14 -18.81 6.66
CA VAL A 8 13.05 -17.92 5.93
C VAL A 8 12.45 -16.52 6.02
N PRO A 9 13.10 -15.58 6.71
CA PRO A 9 12.65 -14.20 6.71
C PRO A 9 12.86 -13.61 5.31
N TYR A 10 11.78 -13.16 4.68
CA TYR A 10 11.85 -12.42 3.43
C TYR A 10 11.89 -10.92 3.77
N LEU A 11 12.92 -10.23 3.28
CA LEU A 11 12.94 -8.78 3.29
C LEU A 11 12.25 -8.28 2.02
N TYR A 12 11.18 -7.53 2.22
CA TYR A 12 10.38 -6.92 1.16
C TYR A 12 10.62 -5.42 1.18
N GLU A 13 11.36 -4.91 0.20
CA GLU A 13 11.44 -3.46 -0.05
C GLU A 13 10.20 -3.06 -0.87
N THR A 14 9.31 -2.29 -0.26
CA THR A 14 8.06 -1.83 -0.89
C THR A 14 8.12 -0.33 -1.11
N GLU A 15 7.96 0.09 -2.35
CA GLU A 15 7.60 1.47 -2.68
C GLU A 15 6.11 1.54 -3.04
N VAL A 16 5.42 2.59 -2.60
CA VAL A 16 4.00 2.80 -2.89
C VAL A 16 3.85 4.16 -3.56
N TYR A 17 3.30 4.15 -4.76
CA TYR A 17 3.03 5.34 -5.55
C TYR A 17 1.54 5.55 -5.67
N ILE A 18 1.10 6.80 -5.62
CA ILE A 18 -0.30 7.18 -5.76
C ILE A 18 -0.43 8.10 -6.96
N GLN A 19 -1.30 7.76 -7.91
CA GLN A 19 -1.61 8.60 -9.06
C GLN A 19 -2.64 9.65 -8.66
N VAL A 20 -2.24 10.92 -8.68
CA VAL A 20 -3.05 12.06 -8.20
C VAL A 20 -3.27 13.04 -9.34
N LYS A 21 -4.50 13.53 -9.51
CA LYS A 21 -4.79 14.60 -10.48
C LYS A 21 -4.07 15.87 -10.04
N ARG A 22 -3.49 16.59 -11.00
CA ARG A 22 -2.65 17.78 -10.73
C ARG A 22 -3.29 18.80 -9.79
N ARG A 23 -4.61 19.04 -9.91
CA ARG A 23 -5.35 19.99 -9.08
C ARG A 23 -5.41 19.61 -7.58
N TYR A 24 -5.35 18.32 -7.24
CA TYR A 24 -5.40 17.82 -5.86
C TYR A 24 -4.02 17.52 -5.27
N LYS A 25 -2.95 17.76 -6.02
CA LYS A 25 -1.58 17.37 -5.61
C LYS A 25 -1.21 17.97 -4.25
N ALA A 26 -1.44 19.27 -4.04
CA ALA A 26 -1.07 19.95 -2.81
C ALA A 26 -1.82 19.40 -1.58
N ASP A 27 -3.14 19.20 -1.72
CA ASP A 27 -3.98 18.69 -0.64
C ASP A 27 -3.62 17.25 -0.28
N VAL A 28 -3.44 16.40 -1.29
CA VAL A 28 -3.04 15.01 -1.09
C VAL A 28 -1.66 14.94 -0.44
N THR A 29 -0.68 15.74 -0.89
CA THR A 29 0.64 15.80 -0.25
C THR A 29 0.54 16.19 1.23
N SER A 30 -0.23 17.23 1.55
CA SER A 30 -0.43 17.66 2.94
C SER A 30 -1.09 16.57 3.80
N LEU A 31 -2.11 15.89 3.27
CA LEU A 31 -2.76 14.77 3.96
C LEU A 31 -1.81 13.59 4.20
N LEU A 32 -0.97 13.26 3.23
CA LEU A 32 0.04 12.20 3.35
C LEU A 32 1.08 12.54 4.42
N GLU A 33 1.57 13.79 4.46
CA GLU A 33 2.52 14.25 5.47
C GLU A 33 1.92 14.19 6.87
N GLN A 34 0.69 14.70 7.04
CA GLN A 34 -0.02 14.68 8.33
C GLN A 34 -0.32 13.26 8.83
N ASN A 35 -0.54 12.31 7.92
CA ASN A 35 -0.92 10.93 8.26
C ASN A 35 0.23 9.92 8.09
N THR A 36 1.48 10.37 7.92
CA THR A 36 2.62 9.48 7.60
C THR A 36 2.77 8.31 8.58
N ALA A 37 2.66 8.56 9.89
CA ALA A 37 2.78 7.50 10.91
C ALA A 37 1.63 6.48 10.83
N ARG A 38 0.41 6.95 10.57
CA ARG A 38 -0.78 6.11 10.41
C ARG A 38 -0.66 5.24 9.16
N ILE A 39 -0.29 5.86 8.02
CA ILE A 39 -0.10 5.16 6.74
C ILE A 39 0.94 4.05 6.89
N LYS A 40 2.11 4.35 7.49
CA LYS A 40 3.15 3.35 7.74
C LYS A 40 2.65 2.18 8.59
N THR A 41 1.83 2.46 9.60
CA THR A 41 1.27 1.45 10.50
C THR A 41 0.25 0.55 9.79
N GLU A 42 -0.67 1.14 9.03
CA GLU A 42 -1.67 0.39 8.26
C GLU A 42 -1.01 -0.48 7.19
N ILE A 43 -0.04 0.06 6.44
CA ILE A 43 0.74 -0.70 5.46
C ILE A 43 1.50 -1.84 6.16
N SER A 44 2.20 -1.56 7.26
CA SER A 44 2.94 -2.62 7.98
C SER A 44 2.02 -3.73 8.50
N THR A 45 0.81 -3.38 8.93
CA THR A 45 -0.20 -4.33 9.40
C THR A 45 -0.72 -5.19 8.25
N LEU A 46 -1.03 -4.56 7.11
CA LEU A 46 -1.46 -5.24 5.89
C LEU A 46 -0.41 -6.26 5.43
N TRP A 47 0.87 -5.89 5.40
CA TRP A 47 1.96 -6.79 5.00
C TRP A 47 2.09 -7.99 5.94
N ARG A 48 1.92 -7.78 7.25
CA ARG A 48 2.01 -8.86 8.25
C ARG A 48 0.83 -9.83 8.19
N GLN A 49 -0.33 -9.36 7.75
CA GLN A 49 -1.57 -10.15 7.68
C GLN A 49 -1.82 -10.77 6.31
N ALA A 50 -1.15 -10.25 5.27
CA ALA A 50 -1.30 -10.74 3.92
C ALA A 50 -0.87 -12.21 3.78
N GLU A 51 -1.63 -12.96 2.99
CA GLU A 51 -1.30 -14.34 2.69
C GLU A 51 -0.06 -14.42 1.78
N PRO A 52 0.84 -15.40 1.98
CA PRO A 52 2.08 -15.52 1.20
C PRO A 52 1.88 -15.47 -0.31
N ARG A 53 0.81 -16.11 -0.82
CA ARG A 53 0.46 -16.12 -2.25
C ARG A 53 0.25 -14.73 -2.87
N PHE A 54 -0.15 -13.72 -2.09
CA PHE A 54 -0.36 -12.36 -2.61
C PHE A 54 0.97 -11.65 -2.91
N PHE A 55 2.05 -12.05 -2.24
CA PHE A 55 3.40 -11.55 -2.50
C PHE A 55 4.05 -12.19 -3.75
N GLU A 56 3.53 -13.33 -4.19
CA GLU A 56 3.97 -14.04 -5.41
C GLU A 56 3.27 -13.50 -6.68
N GLU A 57 2.26 -12.62 -6.53
CA GLU A 57 1.57 -12.01 -7.66
C GLU A 57 2.53 -11.08 -8.44
N PRO A 58 2.71 -11.24 -9.77
CA PRO A 58 3.67 -10.46 -10.54
C PRO A 58 3.49 -8.93 -10.45
N GLN A 59 2.27 -8.47 -10.21
CA GLN A 59 1.90 -7.06 -10.12
C GLN A 59 1.33 -6.68 -8.75
N LEU A 60 1.30 -7.63 -7.80
CA LEU A 60 0.78 -7.40 -6.44
C LEU A 60 -0.62 -6.75 -6.46
N ASN A 61 -1.48 -7.21 -7.36
CA ASN A 61 -2.79 -6.59 -7.62
C ASN A 61 -3.66 -6.63 -6.38
N THR A 62 -3.65 -7.75 -5.65
CA THR A 62 -4.42 -7.90 -4.41
C THR A 62 -3.92 -6.94 -3.33
N LEU A 63 -2.61 -6.85 -3.12
CA LEU A 63 -2.02 -5.93 -2.13
C LEU A 63 -2.27 -4.46 -2.51
N SER A 64 -2.12 -4.12 -3.79
CA SER A 64 -2.37 -2.76 -4.30
C SER A 64 -3.79 -2.31 -4.03
N ARG A 65 -4.80 -3.17 -4.25
CA ARG A 65 -6.21 -2.88 -3.93
C ARG A 65 -6.47 -2.72 -2.43
N GLN A 66 -5.83 -3.54 -1.60
CA GLN A 66 -5.97 -3.44 -0.14
C GLN A 66 -5.35 -2.13 0.37
N VAL A 67 -4.18 -1.74 -0.15
CA VAL A 67 -3.55 -0.46 0.16
C VAL A 67 -4.41 0.70 -0.31
N GLU A 68 -4.93 0.64 -1.53
CA GLU A 68 -5.86 1.64 -2.05
C GLU A 68 -7.06 1.83 -1.12
N THR A 69 -7.70 0.74 -0.69
CA THR A 69 -8.84 0.80 0.24
C THR A 69 -8.47 1.54 1.52
N LYS A 70 -7.32 1.20 2.11
CA LYS A 70 -6.81 1.87 3.32
C LYS A 70 -6.48 3.35 3.10
N LEU A 71 -5.98 3.70 1.91
CA LEU A 71 -5.68 5.09 1.57
C LEU A 71 -6.94 5.90 1.30
N ARG A 72 -8.03 5.31 0.79
CA ARG A 72 -9.34 5.99 0.67
C ARG A 72 -9.91 6.41 2.01
N ASP A 73 -9.67 5.63 3.07
CA ASP A 73 -10.09 6.00 4.44
C ASP A 73 -9.30 7.19 5.01
N ILE A 74 -8.10 7.44 4.49
CA ILE A 74 -7.19 8.50 4.97
C ILE A 74 -7.29 9.76 4.10
N ILE A 75 -7.45 9.56 2.79
CA ILE A 75 -7.57 10.60 1.78
C ILE A 75 -9.01 10.57 1.29
N PRO A 76 -9.92 11.32 1.95
CA PRO A 76 -11.31 11.36 1.54
C PRO A 76 -11.45 12.01 0.15
N ASP A 77 -12.56 11.72 -0.50
CA ASP A 77 -12.95 12.39 -1.75
C ASP A 77 -13.15 13.90 -1.52
N ASP A 78 -13.10 14.66 -2.61
CA ASP A 78 -13.27 16.10 -2.53
C ASP A 78 -14.70 16.46 -2.08
N PRO A 79 -14.88 17.21 -0.98
CA PRO A 79 -16.21 17.48 -0.44
C PRO A 79 -17.06 18.39 -1.33
N GLU A 80 -16.43 19.20 -2.19
CA GLU A 80 -17.14 20.09 -3.12
C GLU A 80 -17.50 19.38 -4.43
N SER A 81 -16.53 18.74 -5.09
CA SER A 81 -16.78 18.10 -6.39
C SER A 81 -17.27 16.65 -6.30
N GLY A 82 -17.10 15.99 -5.15
CA GLY A 82 -17.36 14.57 -4.97
C GLY A 82 -16.40 13.66 -5.74
N GLU A 83 -15.34 14.22 -6.34
CA GLU A 83 -14.40 13.44 -7.14
C GLU A 83 -13.29 12.84 -6.28
N PRO A 84 -12.80 11.64 -6.65
CA PRO A 84 -11.68 11.04 -5.94
C PRO A 84 -10.42 11.87 -6.14
N ARG A 85 -9.72 12.13 -5.02
CA ARG A 85 -8.48 12.92 -5.02
C ARG A 85 -7.32 12.18 -5.67
N PHE A 86 -7.39 10.85 -5.72
CA PHE A 86 -6.42 10.00 -6.40
C PHE A 86 -7.11 8.92 -7.24
N GLU A 87 -6.44 8.46 -8.30
CA GLU A 87 -6.99 7.55 -9.30
C GLU A 87 -6.62 6.09 -9.01
N SER A 88 -5.36 5.83 -8.68
CA SER A 88 -4.85 4.47 -8.48
C SER A 88 -3.62 4.45 -7.57
N VAL A 89 -3.34 3.27 -7.02
CA VAL A 89 -2.14 2.97 -6.24
C VAL A 89 -1.31 1.93 -6.98
N LEU A 90 0.00 2.18 -7.08
CA LEU A 90 0.95 1.33 -7.76
C LEU A 90 2.04 0.91 -6.78
N ILE A 91 2.31 -0.40 -6.71
CA ILE A 91 3.40 -0.98 -5.93
C ILE A 91 4.40 -1.57 -6.94
N PRO A 92 5.43 -0.83 -7.37
CA PRO A 92 6.44 -1.39 -8.26
C PRO A 92 7.24 -2.47 -7.52
N VAL A 93 7.13 -3.68 -8.06
CA VAL A 93 7.85 -4.93 -7.77
C VAL A 93 8.65 -4.94 -6.46
N LEU A 94 8.13 -5.71 -5.52
CA LEU A 94 8.83 -6.16 -4.33
C LEU A 94 10.10 -6.95 -4.69
N ARG A 95 11.28 -6.40 -4.39
CA ARG A 95 12.49 -7.23 -4.36
C ARG A 95 12.51 -8.00 -3.05
N GLY A 96 12.07 -9.26 -3.09
CA GLY A 96 12.30 -10.22 -2.02
C GLY A 96 13.77 -10.61 -2.00
N LEU A 97 14.55 -10.04 -1.08
CA LEU A 97 15.92 -10.52 -0.85
C LEU A 97 15.88 -11.65 0.18
N PRO A 98 16.45 -12.84 -0.12
CA PRO A 98 16.66 -13.84 0.91
C PRO A 98 17.62 -13.28 1.97
N ASN A 99 17.19 -13.26 3.22
CA ASN A 99 18.08 -12.92 4.33
C ASN A 99 19.02 -14.11 4.54
N TYR A 100 20.30 -13.96 4.20
CA TYR A 100 21.36 -14.94 4.45
C TYR A 100 21.97 -14.76 5.84
#